data_AF-A0A6C0BUD6-F1
#
_entry.id   AF-A0A6C0BUD6-F1
#
_cell.length_a   1.000
_cell.length_b   1.000
_cell.length_c   1.000
_cell.angle_alpha   90.00
_cell.angle_beta   90.00
_cell.angle_gamma   90.00
#
_symmetry.space_group_name_H-M   'P 1'
#
loop_
_entity.id
_entity.type
_entity.pdbx_description
1 polymer ?
#
loop_
_entity_poly.entity_id
_entity_poly.type
_entity_poly.pdbx_seq_one_letter_code
_entity_poly.pdbx_strand_id
1 'polypeptide(L)'
;MKLDPYKILNIPKEYDEKTLKKAYLRAAMKTHPDRGGSQDAFQKVSIAYAVLTKKLSESQNNHSHNDLRQMSREYTKTQDSRPTMNVEMKDNFDVNLFNKIYEDNRIEDVYDDGYGSWMNKNQVEDVKMIKGDTKMFQNNFNKDLFNDTFEKYKREQSQKQGQQVVQYKDPEVRMSIKNQDSIMTLGQGKISDFGGTTDNLTYTDYKKAFTDGSTLIDINTVDITTRSTNIDNMESQRSNISYTMNSEDERLFALQKMEEQKAEQNRLQRLQKYDQRHGEAYEKIHSMLLR
;
A
#
# COMPACT_ATOMS: atom_id res chain seq x y z
N MET A 1 18.56 22.92 22.25
CA MET A 1 19.07 21.94 23.24
C MET A 1 18.07 20.80 23.35
N LYS A 2 18.45 19.55 23.04
CA LYS A 2 17.56 18.40 23.24
C LYS A 2 17.43 18.14 24.73
N LEU A 3 16.21 18.24 25.26
CA LEU A 3 15.90 17.93 26.65
C LEU A 3 15.98 16.41 26.82
N ASP A 4 16.77 15.92 27.77
CA ASP A 4 16.91 14.48 28.06
C ASP A 4 16.15 14.16 29.37
N PRO A 5 14.92 13.60 29.29
CA PRO A 5 14.09 13.35 30.46
C PRO A 5 14.73 12.42 31.49
N TYR A 6 15.56 11.48 31.04
CA TYR A 6 16.26 10.51 31.89
C TYR A 6 17.30 11.18 32.78
N LYS A 7 18.04 12.14 32.20
CA LYS A 7 19.06 12.91 32.92
C LYS A 7 18.44 13.90 33.89
N ILE A 8 17.29 14.49 33.55
CA ILE A 8 16.58 15.46 34.41
C ILE A 8 16.03 14.79 35.66
N LEU A 9 15.44 13.61 35.51
CA LEU A 9 14.90 12.84 36.63
C LEU A 9 15.94 11.91 37.28
N ASN A 10 17.16 11.86 36.72
CA ASN A 10 18.26 11.01 37.17
C ASN A 10 17.81 9.55 37.36
N ILE A 11 17.21 8.99 36.31
CA ILE A 11 16.64 7.64 36.31
C ILE A 11 17.24 6.80 35.17
N PRO A 12 17.53 5.50 35.37
CA PRO A 12 17.97 4.62 34.30
C PRO A 12 16.91 4.47 33.19
N LYS A 13 17.33 3.96 32.02
CA LYS A 13 16.43 3.72 30.87
C LYS A 13 15.39 2.64 31.16
N GLU A 14 15.71 1.69 32.02
CA GLU A 14 14.80 0.68 32.56
C GLU A 14 14.30 1.14 33.93
N TYR A 15 13.01 1.39 34.06
CA TYR A 15 12.41 1.94 35.28
C TYR A 15 10.94 1.51 35.42
N ASP A 16 10.50 1.37 36.67
CA ASP A 16 9.11 1.08 37.01
C ASP A 16 8.36 2.34 37.46
N GLU A 17 7.03 2.30 37.43
CA GLU A 17 6.15 3.41 37.84
C GLU A 17 6.49 3.95 39.25
N LYS A 18 6.80 3.03 40.19
CA LYS A 18 7.20 3.37 41.56
C LYS A 18 8.52 4.16 41.60
N THR A 19 9.47 3.76 40.77
CA THR A 19 10.79 4.41 40.69
C THR A 19 10.69 5.78 40.02
N LEU A 20 9.85 5.91 38.99
CA LEU A 20 9.56 7.17 38.31
C LEU A 20 8.89 8.18 39.24
N LYS A 21 7.86 7.78 39.98
CA LYS A 21 7.17 8.63 40.97
C LYS A 21 8.13 9.11 42.06
N LYS A 22 9.01 8.22 42.55
CA LYS A 22 10.01 8.56 43.58
C LYS A 22 11.08 9.52 43.05
N ALA A 23 11.53 9.33 41.81
CA ALA A 23 12.49 10.22 41.15
C ALA A 23 11.90 11.62 40.91
N TYR A 24 10.65 11.68 40.44
CA TYR A 24 9.91 12.93 40.28
C TYR A 24 9.75 13.67 41.60
N LEU A 25 9.30 13.01 42.67
CA LEU A 25 9.15 13.65 43.98
C LEU A 25 10.46 14.25 44.48
N ARG A 26 11.58 13.53 44.33
CA ARG A 26 12.92 14.01 44.72
C ARG A 26 13.39 15.21 43.89
N ALA A 27 13.16 15.19 42.59
CA ALA A 27 13.52 16.27 41.69
C ALA A 27 12.64 17.51 41.94
N ALA A 28 11.33 17.30 42.03
CA ALA A 28 10.33 18.33 42.31
C ALA A 28 10.60 19.04 43.64
N MET A 29 10.97 18.31 44.70
CA MET A 29 11.31 18.93 46.00
C MET A 29 12.55 19.82 45.95
N LYS A 30 13.51 19.54 45.06
CA LYS A 30 14.74 20.34 44.88
C LYS A 30 14.52 21.57 44.00
N THR A 31 13.65 21.45 43.00
CA THR A 31 13.40 22.51 42.01
C THR A 31 12.16 23.35 42.34
N HIS A 32 11.46 23.06 43.45
CA HIS A 32 10.25 23.78 43.83
C HIS A 32 10.56 25.28 44.10
N PRO A 33 9.79 26.23 43.54
CA PRO A 33 9.99 27.67 43.75
C PRO A 33 10.01 28.05 45.24
N ASP A 34 9.05 27.53 46.02
CA ASP A 34 8.95 27.80 47.46
C ASP A 34 10.07 27.20 48.32
N ARG A 35 10.93 26.34 47.76
CA ARG A 35 12.06 25.70 48.45
C ARG A 35 13.42 26.14 47.90
N GLY A 36 13.45 27.23 47.12
CA GLY A 36 14.68 27.81 46.59
C GLY A 36 15.05 27.35 45.17
N GLY A 37 14.13 26.72 44.44
CA GLY A 37 14.29 26.40 43.01
C GLY A 37 13.73 27.48 42.08
N SER A 38 13.90 27.30 40.77
CA SER A 38 13.31 28.18 39.75
C SER A 38 12.08 27.54 39.10
N GLN A 39 11.10 28.37 38.74
CA GLN A 39 9.88 27.92 38.05
C GLN A 39 10.18 27.18 36.73
N ASP A 40 11.17 27.64 35.98
CA ASP A 40 11.64 27.00 34.74
C ASP A 40 12.25 25.61 35.01
N ALA A 41 13.03 25.45 36.08
CA ALA A 41 13.57 24.14 36.46
C ALA A 41 12.46 23.17 36.88
N PHE A 42 11.45 23.64 37.61
CA PHE A 42 10.29 22.83 37.99
C PHE A 42 9.47 22.39 36.76
N GLN A 43 9.24 23.30 35.81
CA GLN A 43 8.52 23.00 34.57
C GLN A 43 9.23 21.91 33.76
N LYS A 44 10.57 21.96 33.66
CA LYS A 44 11.38 20.92 33.01
C LYS A 44 11.24 19.55 33.67
N VAL A 45 11.19 19.51 35.01
CA VAL A 45 10.97 18.27 35.78
C VAL A 45 9.57 17.70 35.54
N SER A 46 8.54 18.55 35.50
CA SER A 46 7.16 18.15 35.22
C SER A 46 6.97 17.63 33.79
N ILE A 47 7.56 18.30 32.80
CA ILE A 47 7.57 17.84 31.40
C ILE A 47 8.30 16.48 31.30
N ALA A 48 9.46 16.35 31.93
CA ALA A 48 10.21 15.08 31.92
C ALA A 48 9.40 13.92 32.52
N TYR A 49 8.66 14.17 33.61
CA TYR A 49 7.80 13.17 34.23
C TYR A 49 6.62 12.78 33.34
N ALA A 50 5.95 13.76 32.70
CA ALA A 50 4.86 13.49 31.77
C ALA A 50 5.33 12.63 30.58
N VAL A 51 6.49 12.97 30.00
CA VAL A 51 7.08 12.23 28.87
C VAL A 51 7.44 10.80 29.26
N LEU A 52 8.12 10.59 30.39
CA LEU A 52 8.50 9.25 30.85
C LEU A 52 7.30 8.41 31.28
N THR A 53 6.24 9.04 31.80
CA THR A 53 4.98 8.36 32.15
C THR A 53 4.26 7.87 30.89
N LYS A 54 4.16 8.74 29.87
CA LYS A 54 3.57 8.38 28.56
C LYS A 54 4.36 7.24 27.91
N LYS A 55 5.70 7.34 27.90
CA LYS A 55 6.57 6.30 27.34
C LYS A 55 6.47 4.96 28.08
N LEU A 56 6.33 4.97 29.40
CA LEU A 56 6.13 3.75 30.19
C LEU A 56 4.79 3.09 29.86
N SER A 57 3.72 3.90 29.72
CA SER A 57 2.40 3.44 29.28
C SER A 57 2.45 2.85 27.87
N GLU A 58 3.09 3.53 26.92
CA GLU A 58 3.28 3.04 25.55
C GLU A 58 4.12 1.77 25.49
N SER A 59 5.16 1.65 26.32
CA SER A 59 5.96 0.43 26.41
C SER A 59 5.19 -0.75 27.01
N GLN A 60 4.17 -0.49 27.82
CA GLN A 60 3.25 -1.48 28.37
C GLN A 60 2.06 -1.76 27.43
N ASN A 61 1.89 -0.94 26.39
CA ASN A 61 0.86 -1.07 25.36
C ASN A 61 1.24 -2.15 24.31
N ASN A 62 1.66 -3.32 24.81
CA ASN A 62 1.87 -4.52 24.02
C ASN A 62 0.62 -5.39 24.15
N HIS A 63 -0.50 -4.92 23.61
CA HIS A 63 -1.73 -5.70 23.60
C HIS A 63 -1.59 -6.91 22.66
N SER A 64 -2.00 -8.09 23.15
CA SER A 64 -2.10 -9.27 22.30
C SER A 64 -3.20 -9.07 21.25
N HIS A 65 -3.12 -9.79 20.11
CA HIS A 65 -4.17 -9.74 19.09
C HIS A 65 -5.57 -9.99 19.66
N ASN A 66 -5.69 -10.90 20.63
CA ASN A 66 -6.97 -11.20 21.28
C ASN A 66 -7.47 -10.03 22.15
N ASP A 67 -6.55 -9.34 22.85
CA ASP A 67 -6.88 -8.18 23.67
C ASP A 67 -7.35 -7.03 22.77
N LEU A 68 -6.64 -6.76 21.67
CA LEU A 68 -7.03 -5.76 20.67
C LEU A 68 -8.41 -6.05 20.08
N ARG A 69 -8.69 -7.32 19.75
CA ARG A 69 -9.99 -7.75 19.23
C ARG A 69 -11.11 -7.54 20.25
N GLN A 70 -10.86 -7.85 21.52
CA GLN A 70 -11.84 -7.66 22.59
C GLN A 70 -12.07 -6.16 22.85
N MET A 71 -11.00 -5.38 22.96
CA MET A 71 -11.06 -3.92 23.14
C MET A 71 -11.80 -3.24 21.99
N SER A 72 -11.57 -3.68 20.75
CA SER A 72 -12.31 -3.21 19.58
C SER A 72 -13.81 -3.48 19.72
N ARG A 73 -14.19 -4.72 20.10
CA ARG A 73 -15.60 -5.08 20.31
C ARG A 73 -16.25 -4.29 21.44
N GLU A 74 -15.54 -4.07 22.53
CA GLU A 74 -16.00 -3.27 23.66
C GLU A 74 -16.16 -1.80 23.27
N TYR A 75 -15.20 -1.24 22.54
CA TYR A 75 -15.27 0.12 22.01
C TYR A 75 -16.48 0.31 21.08
N THR A 76 -16.70 -0.62 20.14
CA THR A 76 -17.89 -0.62 19.26
C THR A 76 -19.20 -0.67 20.06
N LYS A 77 -19.30 -1.60 21.02
CA LYS A 77 -20.49 -1.67 21.90
C LYS A 77 -20.72 -0.38 22.69
N THR A 78 -19.63 0.25 23.13
CA THR A 78 -19.71 1.50 23.91
C THR A 78 -20.20 2.64 23.02
N GLN A 79 -19.70 2.74 21.78
CA GLN A 79 -20.17 3.68 20.76
C GLN A 79 -21.65 3.47 20.43
N ASP A 80 -22.10 2.22 20.25
CA ASP A 80 -23.51 1.90 20.00
C ASP A 80 -24.42 2.26 21.18
N SER A 81 -23.94 2.09 22.40
CA SER A 81 -24.69 2.39 23.64
C SER A 81 -24.72 3.86 24.01
N ARG A 82 -23.76 4.65 23.50
CA ARG A 82 -23.61 6.09 23.75
C ARG A 82 -23.17 6.76 22.45
N PRO A 83 -24.05 6.82 21.44
CA PRO A 83 -23.73 7.51 20.20
C PRO A 83 -23.40 8.96 20.55
N THR A 84 -22.18 9.38 20.28
CA THR A 84 -21.79 10.79 20.39
C THR A 84 -22.53 11.54 19.30
N MET A 85 -23.67 12.12 19.65
CA MET A 85 -24.39 13.02 18.76
C MET A 85 -23.52 14.26 18.56
N ASN A 86 -23.19 14.60 17.31
CA ASN A 86 -22.50 15.84 17.01
C ASN A 86 -23.41 17.00 17.44
N VAL A 87 -22.99 17.72 18.49
CA VAL A 87 -23.79 18.80 19.12
C VAL A 87 -24.04 19.96 18.16
N GLU A 88 -23.24 20.08 17.09
CA GLU A 88 -23.37 21.11 16.06
C GLU A 88 -24.24 20.69 14.86
N MET A 89 -24.52 19.40 14.67
CA MET A 89 -25.42 18.91 13.62
C MET A 89 -26.84 18.74 14.17
N LYS A 90 -27.49 19.87 14.45
CA LYS A 90 -28.90 19.91 14.91
C LYS A 90 -29.93 20.02 13.78
N ASP A 91 -29.49 20.39 12.57
CA ASP A 91 -30.36 20.57 11.40
C ASP A 91 -30.07 19.52 10.31
N ASN A 92 -31.09 19.25 9.48
CA ASN A 92 -31.11 18.28 8.38
C ASN A 92 -29.74 18.16 7.67
N PHE A 93 -29.08 17.01 7.85
CA PHE A 93 -27.79 16.70 7.22
C PHE A 93 -27.90 16.84 5.68
N ASP A 94 -27.21 17.83 5.13
CA ASP A 94 -27.09 18.01 3.69
C ASP A 94 -25.95 17.15 3.16
N VAL A 95 -26.31 16.03 2.54
CA VAL A 95 -25.38 15.07 1.92
C VAL A 95 -24.50 15.74 0.86
N ASN A 96 -25.04 16.70 0.10
CA ASN A 96 -24.29 17.35 -0.98
C ASN A 96 -23.23 18.29 -0.41
N LEU A 97 -23.58 19.05 0.63
CA LEU A 97 -22.64 19.91 1.34
C LEU A 97 -21.56 19.08 2.04
N PHE A 98 -21.93 17.97 2.69
CA PHE A 98 -20.97 17.05 3.29
C PHE A 98 -20.01 16.48 2.25
N ASN A 99 -20.52 15.92 1.15
CA ASN A 99 -19.68 15.37 0.10
C ASN A 99 -18.74 16.43 -0.47
N LYS A 100 -19.23 17.65 -0.70
CA LYS A 100 -18.38 18.76 -1.14
C LYS A 100 -17.26 19.07 -0.13
N ILE A 101 -17.60 19.23 1.15
CA ILE A 101 -16.60 19.50 2.19
C ILE A 101 -15.62 18.33 2.33
N TYR A 102 -16.09 17.09 2.20
CA TYR A 102 -15.27 15.90 2.23
C TYR A 102 -14.29 15.90 1.06
N GLU A 103 -14.76 16.00 -0.19
CA GLU A 103 -13.90 16.03 -1.37
C GLU A 103 -12.91 17.20 -1.33
N ASP A 104 -13.31 18.38 -0.84
CA ASP A 104 -12.45 19.55 -0.71
C ASP A 104 -11.32 19.39 0.34
N ASN A 105 -11.48 18.50 1.34
CA ASN A 105 -10.52 18.32 2.44
C ASN A 105 -9.91 16.91 2.51
N ARG A 106 -10.39 15.98 1.70
CA ARG A 106 -9.89 14.62 1.61
C ARG A 106 -8.48 14.64 1.02
N ILE A 107 -7.58 13.87 1.63
CA ILE A 107 -6.25 13.67 1.10
C ILE A 107 -6.28 12.46 0.18
N GLU A 108 -5.92 12.68 -1.09
CA GLU A 108 -5.84 11.61 -2.10
C GLU A 108 -4.87 10.51 -1.65
N ASP A 109 -5.33 9.27 -1.77
CA ASP A 109 -4.56 8.04 -1.59
C ASP A 109 -4.26 7.40 -2.96
N VAL A 110 -3.20 6.60 -3.00
CA VAL A 110 -2.73 5.89 -4.21
C VAL A 110 -3.73 4.84 -4.71
N TYR A 111 -4.70 4.45 -3.88
CA TYR A 111 -5.76 3.49 -4.18
C TYR A 111 -7.04 4.14 -4.72
N ASP A 112 -7.13 5.47 -4.76
CA ASP A 112 -8.38 6.17 -5.08
C ASP A 112 -8.80 6.10 -6.55
N ASP A 113 -7.83 6.07 -7.47
CA ASP A 113 -8.11 6.19 -8.89
C ASP A 113 -8.73 4.92 -9.52
N GLY A 114 -8.61 3.76 -8.85
CA GLY A 114 -9.22 2.48 -9.22
C GLY A 114 -9.34 2.20 -10.74
N TYR A 115 -10.41 1.50 -11.14
CA TYR A 115 -10.75 1.26 -12.54
C TYR A 115 -12.09 1.85 -12.97
N GLY A 116 -12.71 2.74 -12.17
CA GLY A 116 -14.04 3.27 -12.47
C GLY A 116 -14.16 3.88 -13.86
N SER A 117 -13.21 4.76 -14.24
CA SER A 117 -13.19 5.35 -15.59
C SER A 117 -12.96 4.32 -16.69
N TRP A 118 -12.14 3.30 -16.43
CA TRP A 118 -11.88 2.22 -17.39
C TRP A 118 -13.12 1.33 -17.55
N MET A 119 -13.80 0.97 -16.46
CA MET A 119 -15.05 0.23 -16.46
C MET A 119 -16.12 1.00 -17.23
N ASN A 120 -16.31 2.29 -16.97
CA ASN A 120 -17.29 3.13 -17.66
C ASN A 120 -17.03 3.22 -19.16
N LYS A 121 -15.77 3.34 -19.56
CA LYS A 121 -15.38 3.36 -20.98
C LYS A 121 -15.56 2.01 -21.67
N ASN A 122 -15.39 0.92 -20.94
CA ASN A 122 -15.49 -0.45 -21.44
C ASN A 122 -16.75 -1.16 -20.93
N GLN A 123 -17.80 -0.41 -20.58
CA GLN A 123 -19.06 -1.01 -20.16
C GLN A 123 -19.51 -1.95 -21.28
N VAL A 124 -19.64 -3.21 -20.92
CA VAL A 124 -20.17 -4.23 -21.82
C VAL A 124 -21.65 -3.90 -21.94
N GLU A 125 -22.03 -3.08 -22.92
CA GLU A 125 -23.39 -3.16 -23.43
C GLU A 125 -23.54 -4.61 -23.89
N ASP A 126 -24.37 -5.40 -23.20
CA ASP A 126 -24.60 -6.86 -23.32
C ASP A 126 -24.88 -7.37 -24.76
N VAL A 127 -24.82 -6.51 -25.77
CA VAL A 127 -25.27 -6.73 -27.14
C VAL A 127 -24.25 -6.33 -28.23
N LYS A 128 -23.23 -5.51 -27.95
CA LYS A 128 -22.42 -4.89 -29.04
C LYS A 128 -21.03 -5.47 -29.31
N MET A 129 -20.56 -6.45 -28.53
CA MET A 129 -19.23 -7.06 -28.75
C MET A 129 -19.20 -8.19 -29.79
N ILE A 130 -20.30 -8.44 -30.48
CA ILE A 130 -20.28 -9.20 -31.73
C ILE A 130 -20.78 -8.28 -32.83
N LYS A 131 -19.87 -7.51 -33.44
CA LYS A 131 -20.11 -6.98 -34.79
C LYS A 131 -20.20 -8.19 -35.73
N GLY A 132 -21.38 -8.80 -35.81
CA GLY A 132 -21.69 -9.93 -36.67
C GLY A 132 -22.69 -10.91 -36.05
N ASP A 133 -23.96 -10.53 -35.96
CA ASP A 133 -25.20 -11.35 -36.06
C ASP A 133 -25.27 -12.79 -35.51
N THR A 134 -24.37 -13.21 -34.63
CA THR A 134 -24.34 -14.59 -34.15
C THR A 134 -24.51 -14.57 -32.65
N LYS A 135 -25.76 -14.67 -32.22
CA LYS A 135 -26.13 -14.85 -30.82
C LYS A 135 -25.61 -16.20 -30.34
N MET A 136 -24.34 -16.25 -29.92
CA MET A 136 -23.55 -17.45 -29.59
C MET A 136 -24.18 -18.37 -28.53
N PHE A 137 -25.14 -17.86 -27.76
CA PHE A 137 -25.75 -18.57 -26.63
C PHE A 137 -27.28 -18.67 -26.71
N GLN A 138 -27.88 -18.35 -27.86
CA GLN A 138 -29.35 -18.37 -27.97
C GLN A 138 -29.96 -19.74 -28.23
N ASN A 139 -29.17 -20.71 -28.70
CA ASN A 139 -29.56 -22.11 -28.84
C ASN A 139 -28.43 -23.00 -28.33
N ASN A 140 -28.76 -24.25 -27.97
CA ASN A 140 -27.86 -25.28 -27.41
C ASN A 140 -26.39 -25.06 -27.79
N PHE A 141 -25.53 -24.91 -26.78
CA PHE A 141 -24.11 -24.62 -26.91
C PHE A 141 -23.42 -25.49 -27.98
N ASN A 142 -22.85 -24.85 -29.00
CA ASN A 142 -22.06 -25.50 -30.04
C ASN A 142 -20.56 -25.28 -29.76
N LYS A 143 -19.87 -26.36 -29.40
CA LYS A 143 -18.45 -26.36 -29.04
C LYS A 143 -17.55 -25.88 -30.20
N ASP A 144 -17.83 -26.29 -31.43
CA ASP A 144 -16.97 -26.00 -32.57
C ASP A 144 -17.11 -24.54 -33.00
N LEU A 145 -18.35 -24.02 -33.02
CA LEU A 145 -18.60 -22.59 -33.25
C LEU A 145 -17.96 -21.72 -32.17
N PHE A 146 -18.05 -22.13 -30.91
CA PHE A 146 -17.38 -21.45 -29.80
C PHE A 146 -15.86 -21.44 -29.99
N ASN A 147 -15.25 -22.58 -30.30
CA ASN A 147 -13.80 -22.67 -30.50
C ASN A 147 -13.34 -21.79 -31.67
N ASP A 148 -14.03 -21.84 -32.82
CA ASP A 148 -13.66 -21.05 -34.00
C ASP A 148 -13.76 -19.54 -33.76
N THR A 149 -14.83 -19.10 -33.09
CA THR A 149 -15.02 -17.68 -32.74
C THR A 149 -14.04 -17.24 -31.66
N PHE A 150 -13.75 -18.09 -30.68
CA PHE A 150 -12.76 -17.83 -29.64
C PHE A 150 -11.34 -17.74 -30.22
N GLU A 151 -10.96 -18.63 -31.13
CA GLU A 151 -9.66 -18.58 -31.82
C GLU A 151 -9.51 -17.35 -32.74
N LYS A 152 -10.60 -16.85 -33.33
CA LYS A 152 -10.59 -15.55 -34.01
C LYS A 152 -10.38 -14.40 -33.02
N TYR A 153 -11.10 -14.41 -31.90
CA TYR A 153 -10.95 -13.43 -30.84
C TYR A 153 -9.51 -13.39 -30.29
N LYS A 154 -8.90 -14.55 -30.02
CA LYS A 154 -7.48 -14.65 -29.59
C LYS A 154 -6.56 -13.92 -30.56
N ARG A 155 -6.68 -14.20 -31.86
CA ARG A 155 -5.85 -13.57 -32.90
C ARG A 155 -6.02 -12.06 -32.95
N GLU A 156 -7.24 -11.56 -32.84
CA GLU A 156 -7.52 -10.11 -32.80
C GLU A 156 -6.93 -9.44 -31.54
N GLN A 157 -7.00 -10.10 -30.39
CA GLN A 157 -6.40 -9.59 -29.15
C GLN A 157 -4.87 -9.57 -29.22
N SER A 158 -4.25 -10.65 -29.72
CA SER A 158 -2.79 -10.73 -29.94
C SER A 158 -2.30 -9.62 -30.88
N GLN A 159 -3.06 -9.28 -31.93
CA GLN A 159 -2.70 -8.18 -32.85
C GLN A 159 -2.77 -6.79 -32.18
N LYS A 160 -3.76 -6.56 -31.29
CA LYS A 160 -3.91 -5.28 -30.58
C LYS A 160 -2.86 -5.07 -29.50
N GLN A 161 -2.42 -6.14 -28.84
CA GLN A 161 -1.41 -6.09 -27.77
C GLN A 161 0.03 -6.15 -28.31
N GLY A 162 0.20 -6.44 -29.62
CA GLY A 162 1.50 -6.69 -30.22
C GLY A 162 2.03 -8.08 -29.89
N GLN A 163 2.92 -8.61 -30.73
CA GLN A 163 3.63 -9.86 -30.40
C GLN A 163 4.41 -9.61 -29.11
N GLN A 164 3.99 -10.25 -28.01
CA GLN A 164 4.77 -10.31 -26.79
C GLN A 164 6.05 -11.08 -27.10
N VAL A 165 7.10 -10.36 -27.48
CA VAL A 165 8.46 -10.88 -27.44
C VAL A 165 8.68 -11.38 -26.02
N VAL A 166 9.14 -12.62 -25.87
CA VAL A 166 9.50 -13.17 -24.56
C VAL A 166 10.55 -12.26 -23.95
N GLN A 167 10.11 -11.35 -23.09
CA GLN A 167 10.99 -10.42 -22.42
C GLN A 167 11.73 -11.22 -21.35
N TYR A 168 12.98 -11.59 -21.62
CA TYR A 168 13.88 -12.13 -20.61
C TYR A 168 14.18 -11.00 -19.63
N LYS A 169 13.42 -10.95 -18.54
CA LYS A 169 13.70 -10.09 -17.39
C LYS A 169 14.53 -10.86 -16.38
N ASP A 170 15.44 -10.16 -15.72
CA ASP A 170 16.09 -10.69 -14.53
C ASP A 170 15.04 -11.05 -13.47
N PRO A 171 15.31 -12.10 -12.66
CA PRO A 171 14.40 -12.49 -11.61
C PRO A 171 14.28 -11.37 -10.57
N GLU A 172 13.04 -10.98 -10.27
CA GLU A 172 12.75 -10.00 -9.23
C GLU A 172 12.86 -10.64 -7.83
N VAL A 173 13.43 -9.89 -6.88
CA VAL A 173 13.46 -10.29 -5.48
C VAL A 173 12.06 -10.18 -4.90
N ARG A 174 11.52 -11.28 -4.38
CA ARG A 174 10.23 -11.31 -3.66
C ARG A 174 10.42 -11.67 -2.19
N MET A 175 9.62 -11.05 -1.33
CA MET A 175 9.60 -11.38 0.09
C MET A 175 8.82 -12.68 0.31
N SER A 176 9.46 -13.68 0.91
CA SER A 176 8.79 -14.95 1.24
C SER A 176 8.01 -14.83 2.57
N ILE A 177 6.97 -13.98 2.59
CA ILE A 177 6.14 -13.73 3.78
C ILE A 177 4.66 -13.92 3.39
N LYS A 178 3.87 -14.57 4.26
CA LYS A 178 2.41 -14.68 4.07
C LYS A 178 1.78 -13.29 4.11
N ASN A 179 0.81 -13.03 3.23
CA ASN A 179 0.16 -11.72 3.07
C ASN A 179 1.14 -10.59 2.69
N GLN A 180 2.16 -10.89 1.87
CA GLN A 180 3.08 -9.87 1.33
C GLN A 180 2.34 -8.71 0.64
N ASP A 181 1.17 -8.98 0.07
CA ASP A 181 0.34 -7.99 -0.65
C ASP A 181 -0.23 -6.93 0.31
N SER A 182 -0.21 -7.18 1.63
CA SER A 182 -0.55 -6.19 2.66
C SER A 182 0.60 -5.21 2.95
N ILE A 183 1.80 -5.45 2.40
CA ILE A 183 2.95 -4.56 2.60
C ILE A 183 2.87 -3.42 1.59
N MET A 184 2.64 -2.21 2.11
CA MET A 184 2.60 -0.98 1.31
C MET A 184 4.00 -0.40 1.13
N THR A 185 4.35 -0.03 -0.10
CA THR A 185 5.54 0.79 -0.35
C THR A 185 5.20 2.28 -0.21
N LEU A 186 5.86 2.98 0.71
CA LEU A 186 5.63 4.41 0.93
C LEU A 186 6.04 5.23 -0.30
N GLY A 187 5.30 6.29 -0.63
CA GLY A 187 5.58 7.14 -1.79
C GLY A 187 5.43 6.43 -3.15
N GLN A 188 4.83 5.24 -3.17
CA GLN A 188 4.49 4.55 -4.43
C GLN A 188 3.59 5.42 -5.31
N GLY A 189 3.65 5.18 -6.61
CA GLY A 189 2.74 5.84 -7.55
C GLY A 189 1.31 5.32 -7.40
N LYS A 190 0.43 5.78 -8.29
CA LYS A 190 -0.93 5.23 -8.43
C LYS A 190 -0.85 3.71 -8.62
N ILE A 191 -1.69 2.97 -7.91
CA ILE A 191 -1.74 1.51 -8.04
C ILE A 191 -2.36 1.12 -9.38
N SER A 192 -1.70 0.21 -10.09
CA SER A 192 -2.11 -0.26 -11.42
C SER A 192 -2.28 -1.77 -11.51
N ASP A 193 -2.04 -2.50 -10.42
CA ASP A 193 -2.27 -3.94 -10.29
C ASP A 193 -2.83 -4.17 -8.88
N PHE A 194 -4.10 -4.57 -8.80
CA PHE A 194 -4.81 -4.91 -7.58
C PHE A 194 -4.94 -6.43 -7.42
N GLY A 195 -4.12 -7.22 -8.12
CA GLY A 195 -4.03 -8.66 -7.91
C GLY A 195 -3.34 -9.02 -6.60
N GLY A 196 -3.49 -10.27 -6.18
CA GLY A 196 -2.90 -10.72 -4.92
C GLY A 196 -3.31 -12.12 -4.50
N THR A 197 -2.95 -12.44 -3.27
CA THR A 197 -3.15 -13.74 -2.65
C THR A 197 -3.56 -13.57 -1.19
N THR A 198 -4.64 -14.23 -0.81
CA THR A 198 -5.15 -14.23 0.57
C THR A 198 -5.44 -15.66 0.99
N ASP A 199 -4.71 -16.18 1.97
CA ASP A 199 -4.78 -17.57 2.46
C ASP A 199 -4.77 -18.61 1.32
N ASN A 200 -5.96 -19.07 0.89
CA ASN A 200 -6.16 -20.10 -0.14
C ASN A 200 -6.76 -19.53 -1.44
N LEU A 201 -7.00 -18.23 -1.52
CA LEU A 201 -7.58 -17.56 -2.69
C LEU A 201 -6.49 -16.75 -3.39
N THR A 202 -6.24 -17.10 -4.65
CA THR A 202 -5.47 -16.27 -5.58
C THR A 202 -6.46 -15.46 -6.41
N TYR A 203 -6.21 -14.17 -6.57
CA TYR A 203 -7.04 -13.30 -7.40
C TYR A 203 -6.14 -12.45 -8.29
N THR A 204 -6.61 -12.18 -9.50
CA THR A 204 -5.91 -11.35 -10.46
C THR A 204 -6.58 -9.99 -10.54
N ASP A 205 -5.79 -8.99 -10.90
CA ASP A 205 -6.28 -7.67 -11.20
C ASP A 205 -7.37 -7.69 -12.28
N TYR A 206 -8.44 -6.92 -12.05
CA TYR A 206 -9.59 -6.86 -12.94
C TYR A 206 -9.21 -6.40 -14.35
N LYS A 207 -8.48 -5.29 -14.48
CA LYS A 207 -8.10 -4.76 -15.79
C LYS A 207 -7.18 -5.75 -16.52
N LYS A 208 -6.21 -6.33 -15.80
CA LYS A 208 -5.31 -7.36 -16.32
C LYS A 208 -6.07 -8.58 -16.85
N ALA A 209 -7.06 -9.06 -16.11
CA ALA A 209 -7.90 -10.20 -16.52
C ALA A 209 -8.60 -9.99 -17.87
N PHE A 210 -8.93 -8.75 -18.23
CA PHE A 210 -9.60 -8.38 -19.48
C PHE A 210 -8.66 -7.82 -20.56
N THR A 211 -7.39 -7.58 -20.22
CA THR A 211 -6.38 -7.05 -21.14
C THR A 211 -5.28 -8.08 -21.30
N ASP A 212 -4.23 -7.97 -20.49
CA ASP A 212 -2.98 -8.72 -20.66
C ASP A 212 -3.10 -10.16 -20.15
N GLY A 213 -2.93 -11.13 -21.05
CA GLY A 213 -2.98 -12.56 -20.70
C GLY A 213 -4.39 -13.11 -20.46
N SER A 214 -5.43 -12.36 -20.83
CA SER A 214 -6.84 -12.80 -20.82
C SER A 214 -7.07 -14.06 -21.68
N THR A 215 -6.26 -14.24 -22.72
CA THR A 215 -6.24 -15.45 -23.53
C THR A 215 -5.01 -16.27 -23.13
N LEU A 216 -5.26 -17.43 -22.50
CA LEU A 216 -4.23 -18.37 -22.07
C LEU A 216 -3.44 -18.88 -23.29
N ILE A 217 -2.32 -18.22 -23.61
CA ILE A 217 -1.30 -18.56 -24.60
C ILE A 217 -1.84 -18.73 -26.04
N ASP A 218 -1.36 -17.89 -26.97
CA ASP A 218 -1.53 -18.15 -28.40
C ASP A 218 -0.53 -19.24 -28.83
N ILE A 219 -1.03 -20.46 -29.02
CA ILE A 219 -0.22 -21.64 -29.39
C ILE A 219 0.59 -21.37 -30.67
N ASN A 220 0.09 -20.50 -31.56
CA ASN A 220 0.76 -20.19 -32.83
C ASN A 220 1.96 -19.24 -32.66
N THR A 221 2.10 -18.59 -31.50
CA THR A 221 3.24 -17.69 -31.23
C THR A 221 4.48 -18.43 -30.73
N VAL A 222 4.34 -19.67 -30.28
CA VAL A 222 5.45 -20.46 -29.73
C VAL A 222 6.03 -21.33 -30.82
N ASP A 223 7.20 -20.94 -31.34
CA ASP A 223 7.97 -21.80 -32.22
C ASP A 223 8.64 -22.92 -31.42
N ILE A 224 8.10 -24.13 -31.53
CA ILE A 224 8.64 -25.34 -30.92
C ILE A 224 9.68 -26.04 -31.79
N THR A 225 9.90 -25.61 -33.04
CA THR A 225 10.80 -26.29 -33.98
C THR A 225 12.26 -26.17 -33.60
N THR A 226 12.61 -25.12 -32.85
CA THR A 226 13.96 -24.86 -32.32
C THR A 226 14.29 -25.66 -31.06
N ARG A 227 13.33 -26.41 -30.50
CA ARG A 227 13.54 -27.21 -29.29
C ARG A 227 14.33 -28.47 -29.64
N SER A 228 15.52 -28.59 -29.06
CA SER A 228 16.34 -29.79 -29.14
C SER A 228 15.63 -31.00 -28.52
N THR A 229 15.47 -32.07 -29.30
CA THR A 229 14.91 -33.35 -28.84
C THR A 229 15.97 -34.32 -28.30
N ASN A 230 17.26 -34.02 -28.52
CA ASN A 230 18.40 -34.81 -28.05
C ASN A 230 19.17 -34.07 -26.94
N ILE A 231 19.66 -34.83 -25.96
CA ILE A 231 20.47 -34.34 -24.85
C ILE A 231 21.77 -33.70 -25.33
N ASP A 232 22.43 -34.27 -26.35
CA ASP A 232 23.70 -33.74 -26.90
C ASP A 232 23.50 -32.34 -27.50
N ASN A 233 22.36 -32.13 -28.16
CA ASN A 233 22.01 -30.82 -28.73
C ASN A 233 21.71 -29.79 -27.63
N MET A 234 21.11 -30.22 -26.51
CA MET A 234 20.90 -29.34 -25.34
C MET A 234 22.23 -28.97 -24.67
N GLU A 235 23.16 -29.90 -24.52
CA GLU A 235 24.48 -29.63 -23.97
C GLU A 235 25.28 -28.65 -24.85
N SER A 236 25.24 -28.85 -26.16
CA SER A 236 25.85 -27.95 -27.15
C SER A 236 25.23 -26.55 -27.15
N GLN A 237 23.90 -26.44 -27.01
CA GLN A 237 23.24 -25.14 -26.86
C GLN A 237 23.66 -24.42 -25.57
N ARG A 238 23.89 -25.17 -24.49
CA ARG A 238 24.29 -24.63 -23.19
C ARG A 238 25.77 -24.28 -23.09
N SER A 239 26.64 -24.95 -23.85
CA SER A 239 28.09 -24.68 -23.83
C SER A 239 28.44 -23.29 -24.36
N ASN A 240 27.56 -22.68 -25.17
CA ASN A 240 27.72 -21.31 -25.68
C ASN A 240 27.14 -20.22 -24.76
N ILE A 241 26.58 -20.59 -23.59
CA ILE A 241 26.02 -19.60 -22.65
C ILE A 241 27.16 -18.96 -21.85
N SER A 242 27.30 -17.64 -21.98
CA SER A 242 28.21 -16.84 -21.15
C SER A 242 27.46 -16.29 -19.93
N TYR A 243 28.07 -16.39 -18.75
CA TYR A 243 27.57 -15.78 -17.51
C TYR A 243 28.13 -14.37 -17.25
N THR A 244 29.03 -13.89 -18.11
CA THR A 244 29.56 -12.53 -18.05
C THR A 244 28.84 -11.67 -19.08
N MET A 245 28.38 -10.49 -18.65
CA MET A 245 27.77 -9.50 -19.52
C MET A 245 28.72 -9.11 -20.65
N ASN A 246 28.20 -9.00 -21.87
CA ASN A 246 28.95 -8.40 -22.97
C ASN A 246 28.90 -6.86 -22.88
N SER A 247 29.64 -6.14 -23.73
CA SER A 247 29.69 -4.67 -23.66
C SER A 247 28.34 -3.99 -23.95
N GLU A 248 27.44 -4.59 -24.71
CA GLU A 248 26.09 -4.06 -24.94
C GLU A 248 25.17 -4.37 -23.74
N ASP A 249 25.27 -5.57 -23.16
CA ASP A 249 24.54 -5.94 -21.94
C ASP A 249 24.93 -5.02 -20.77
N GLU A 250 26.22 -4.70 -20.61
CA GLU A 250 26.70 -3.78 -19.57
C GLU A 250 26.08 -2.38 -19.73
N ARG A 251 25.92 -1.91 -20.97
CA ARG A 251 25.26 -0.61 -21.25
C ARG A 251 23.78 -0.66 -20.91
N LEU A 252 23.08 -1.73 -21.32
CA LEU A 252 21.66 -1.93 -21.00
C LEU A 252 21.44 -2.00 -19.49
N PHE A 253 22.26 -2.76 -18.79
CA PHE A 253 22.23 -2.86 -17.33
C PHE A 253 22.49 -1.51 -16.66
N ALA A 254 23.46 -0.73 -17.15
CA ALA A 254 23.74 0.60 -16.63
C ALA A 254 22.57 1.58 -16.84
N LEU A 255 21.91 1.51 -18.01
CA LEU A 255 20.71 2.30 -18.30
C LEU A 255 19.55 1.92 -17.38
N GLN A 256 19.29 0.62 -17.20
CA GLN A 256 18.27 0.12 -16.28
C GLN A 256 18.51 0.61 -14.85
N LYS A 257 19.75 0.48 -14.36
CA LYS A 257 20.12 0.95 -13.02
C LYS A 257 19.93 2.46 -12.85
N MET A 258 20.21 3.25 -13.90
CA MET A 258 19.97 4.70 -13.89
C MET A 258 18.47 5.02 -13.82
N GLU A 259 17.65 4.26 -14.55
CA GLU A 259 16.19 4.40 -14.52
C GLU A 259 15.62 4.04 -13.13
N GLU A 260 16.09 2.95 -12.52
CA GLU A 260 15.72 2.55 -11.17
C GLU A 260 16.07 3.62 -10.13
N GLN A 261 17.28 4.20 -10.22
CA GLN A 261 17.69 5.30 -9.34
C GLN A 261 16.81 6.53 -9.50
N LYS A 262 16.45 6.88 -10.74
CA LYS A 262 15.55 7.99 -11.03
C LYS A 262 14.13 7.70 -10.50
N ALA A 263 13.64 6.47 -10.65
CA ALA A 263 12.35 6.05 -10.11
C ALA A 263 12.31 6.15 -8.59
N GLU A 264 13.39 5.77 -7.91
CA GLU A 264 13.54 5.89 -6.46
C GLU A 264 13.58 7.35 -6.00
N GLN A 265 14.31 8.22 -6.69
CA GLN A 265 14.29 9.66 -6.42
C GLN A 265 12.88 10.25 -6.53
N ASN A 266 12.14 9.87 -7.58
CA ASN A 266 10.75 10.31 -7.75
C ASN A 266 9.84 9.78 -6.62
N ARG A 267 10.07 8.56 -6.14
CA ARG A 267 9.34 7.98 -5.00
C ARG A 267 9.57 8.77 -3.72
N LEU A 268 10.81 9.12 -3.43
CA LEU A 268 11.17 9.94 -2.27
C LEU A 268 10.56 11.35 -2.33
N GLN A 269 10.56 11.98 -3.52
CA GLN A 269 9.91 13.28 -3.71
C GLN A 269 8.40 13.20 -3.49
N ARG A 270 7.73 12.14 -3.97
CA ARG A 270 6.31 11.92 -3.71
C ARG A 270 6.02 11.74 -2.22
N LEU A 271 6.85 10.94 -1.53
CA LEU A 271 6.71 10.73 -0.10
C LEU A 271 6.83 12.05 0.67
N GLN A 272 7.85 12.86 0.38
CA GLN A 272 8.03 14.16 1.02
C GLN A 272 6.83 15.09 0.79
N LYS A 273 6.31 15.15 -0.44
CA LYS A 273 5.13 15.95 -0.77
C LYS A 273 3.88 15.44 -0.03
N TYR A 274 3.74 14.13 0.11
CA TYR A 274 2.64 13.49 0.83
C TYR A 274 2.68 13.85 2.32
N ASP A 275 3.84 13.69 2.97
CA ASP A 275 4.04 14.03 4.38
C ASP A 275 3.76 15.52 4.65
N GLN A 276 4.21 16.40 3.75
CA GLN A 276 3.93 17.84 3.86
C GLN A 276 2.43 18.13 3.80
N ARG A 277 1.70 17.54 2.83
CA ARG A 277 0.25 17.72 2.69
C ARG A 277 -0.51 17.25 3.93
N HIS A 278 -0.12 16.10 4.48
CA HIS A 278 -0.71 15.59 5.73
C HIS A 278 -0.45 16.51 6.91
N GLY A 279 0.78 17.04 7.04
CA GLY A 279 1.11 18.03 8.06
C GLY A 279 0.28 19.30 7.94
N GLU A 280 0.17 19.87 6.74
CA GLU A 280 -0.63 21.07 6.47
C GLU A 280 -2.13 20.86 6.78
N ALA A 281 -2.68 19.70 6.38
CA ALA A 281 -4.06 19.34 6.67
C ALA A 281 -4.31 19.17 8.18
N TYR A 282 -3.38 18.53 8.90
CA TYR A 282 -3.43 18.39 10.35
C TYR A 282 -3.45 19.75 11.05
N GLU A 283 -2.53 20.65 10.71
CA GLU A 283 -2.46 22.00 11.28
C GLU A 283 -3.73 22.81 10.99
N LYS A 284 -4.27 22.71 9.77
CA LYS A 284 -5.53 23.36 9.38
C LYS A 284 -6.68 22.90 10.27
N ILE A 285 -6.86 21.60 10.45
CA ILE A 285 -7.93 21.04 11.31
C ILE A 285 -7.69 21.42 12.77
N HIS A 286 -6.46 21.30 13.26
CA HIS A 286 -6.12 21.59 14.65
C HIS A 286 -6.34 23.07 15.01
N SER A 287 -6.00 24.00 14.09
CA SER A 287 -6.25 25.43 14.28
C SER A 287 -7.74 25.79 14.33
N MET A 288 -8.60 25.03 13.65
CA MET A 288 -10.06 25.19 13.73
C MET A 288 -10.63 24.72 15.07
N LEU A 289 -10.05 23.66 15.66
CA LEU A 289 -10.47 23.10 16.95
C LEU A 289 -10.00 23.91 18.17
N LEU A 290 -9.00 24.78 18.00
CA LEU A 290 -8.45 25.66 19.04
C LEU A 290 -9.12 27.03 19.09
N ARG A 291 -10.12 27.30 18.24
CA ARG A 291 -11.01 28.47 18.34
C ARG A 291 -12.20 28.19 19.22
#